data_AF-A0A0F9A0R1-F1
#
_entry.id   AF-A0A0F9A0R1-F1
#
_cell.length_a   1.000
_cell.length_b   1.000
_cell.length_c   1.000
_cell.angle_alpha   90.00
_cell.angle_beta   90.00
_cell.angle_gamma   90.00
#
_symmetry.space_group_name_H-M   'P 1'
#
loop_
_entity.id
_entity.type
_entity.pdbx_description
1 polymer ?
#
loop_
_entity_poly.entity_id
_entity_poly.type
_entity_poly.pdbx_seq_one_letter_code
_entity_poly.pdbx_strand_id
1 'polypeptide(L)'
;LEAFNSEFVTLEVGVNKYILMQDVKFNIERPELRKVHSGGGLIYFYGAGDNTLEFTLTASGPELISLNTLTQRDANGALTSTTWLVKGLNVSGATTTCTLAGTLTKMEVIRNPGLGELQVKCRVRIEGDTITVA
;
A
#
# COMPACT_ATOMS: atom_id res chain seq x y z
N LEU A 1 23.10 2.88 -4.20
CA LEU A 1 21.76 3.40 -3.86
C LEU A 1 20.84 2.92 -4.96
N GLU A 2 19.89 2.03 -4.64
CA GLU A 2 18.97 1.47 -5.63
C GLU A 2 17.71 2.34 -5.64
N ALA A 3 17.45 3.05 -6.75
CA ALA A 3 16.22 3.83 -6.89
C ALA A 3 15.14 2.96 -7.56
N PHE A 4 13.94 2.95 -6.98
CA PHE A 4 12.75 2.40 -7.62
C PHE A 4 12.33 3.34 -8.75
N ASN A 5 12.24 2.83 -9.97
CA ASN A 5 11.72 3.61 -11.08
C ASN A 5 10.20 3.79 -10.92
N SER A 6 9.77 5.04 -10.71
CA SER A 6 8.37 5.41 -10.51
C SER A 6 7.49 5.19 -11.74
N GLU A 7 8.07 5.09 -12.94
CA GLU A 7 7.33 4.89 -14.19
C GLU A 7 6.89 3.43 -14.40
N PHE A 8 7.48 2.48 -13.65
CA PHE A 8 7.24 1.04 -13.81
C PHE A 8 6.73 0.36 -12.54
N VAL A 9 6.06 1.11 -11.66
CA VAL A 9 5.51 0.54 -10.42
C VAL A 9 4.20 -0.17 -10.73
N THR A 10 4.11 -1.46 -10.38
CA THR A 10 2.98 -2.32 -10.66
C THR A 10 2.55 -3.11 -9.44
N LEU A 11 1.26 -3.42 -9.37
CA LEU A 11 0.69 -4.34 -8.40
C LEU A 11 0.55 -5.72 -9.03
N GLU A 12 1.09 -6.76 -8.40
CA GLU A 12 0.79 -8.14 -8.78
C GLU A 12 -0.53 -8.59 -8.16
N VAL A 13 -1.53 -8.89 -8.99
CA VAL A 13 -2.88 -9.33 -8.57
C VAL A 13 -3.15 -10.81 -8.85
N GLY A 14 -2.14 -11.52 -9.34
CA GLY A 14 -2.16 -12.94 -9.64
C GLY A 14 -0.84 -13.34 -10.30
N VAL A 15 -0.61 -14.64 -10.46
CA VAL A 15 0.64 -15.15 -11.04
C VAL A 15 0.88 -14.51 -12.41
N ASN A 16 1.95 -13.71 -12.51
CA ASN A 16 2.33 -12.97 -13.71
C ASN A 16 1.25 -12.00 -14.24
N LYS A 17 0.36 -11.52 -13.38
CA LYS A 17 -0.66 -10.50 -13.71
C LYS A 17 -0.35 -9.20 -12.97
N TYR A 18 -0.02 -8.17 -13.74
CA TYR A 18 0.45 -6.89 -13.23
C TYR A 18 -0.45 -5.75 -13.69
N ILE A 19 -0.72 -4.81 -12.80
CA ILE A 19 -1.46 -3.59 -13.09
C ILE A 19 -0.56 -2.41 -12.78
N LEU A 20 -0.47 -1.44 -13.69
CA LEU A 20 0.27 -0.21 -13.45
C LEU A 20 -0.34 0.57 -12.28
N MET A 21 0.51 0.95 -11.33
CA MET A 21 0.15 1.79 -10.20
C MET A 21 0.49 3.24 -10.50
N GLN A 22 -0.43 4.13 -10.17
CA GLN A 22 -0.31 5.58 -10.26
C GLN A 22 -0.43 6.17 -8.84
N ASP A 23 0.15 7.35 -8.62
CA ASP A 23 0.04 8.09 -7.35
C ASP A 23 0.38 7.27 -6.09
N VAL A 24 1.41 6.42 -6.18
CA VAL A 24 1.81 5.52 -5.09
C VAL A 24 2.38 6.30 -3.90
N LYS A 25 1.81 6.10 -2.72
CA LYS A 25 2.27 6.71 -1.46
C LYS A 25 2.33 5.69 -0.35
N PHE A 26 3.51 5.54 0.25
CA PHE A 26 3.71 4.85 1.51
C PHE A 26 3.70 5.87 2.65
N ASN A 27 2.85 5.66 3.65
CA ASN A 27 2.87 6.39 4.91
C ASN A 27 3.31 5.43 6.02
N ILE A 28 4.47 5.71 6.63
CA ILE A 28 4.99 4.94 7.76
C ILE A 28 5.14 5.92 8.92
N GLU A 29 4.26 5.81 9.90
CA GLU A 29 4.16 6.75 11.00
C GLU A 29 4.27 6.05 12.34
N ARG A 30 4.99 6.64 13.29
CA ARG A 30 4.97 6.24 14.70
C ARG A 30 4.58 7.45 15.53
N PRO A 31 3.39 7.48 16.14
CA PRO A 31 3.00 8.58 17.01
C PRO A 31 4.02 8.73 18.14
N GLU A 32 4.62 9.91 18.28
CA GLU A 32 5.64 10.20 19.28
C GLU A 32 5.05 11.04 20.42
N LEU A 33 5.30 10.62 21.66
CA LEU A 33 5.02 11.40 22.85
C LEU A 33 6.31 11.65 23.62
N ARG A 34 6.53 12.92 24.00
CA ARG A 34 7.69 13.34 24.79
C ARG A 34 7.30 13.69 26.21
N LYS A 35 8.03 13.17 27.21
CA LYS A 35 7.87 13.54 28.62
C LYS A 35 9.19 13.95 29.25
N VAL A 36 9.15 14.95 30.12
CA VAL A 36 10.32 15.38 30.91
C VAL A 36 10.52 14.42 32.07
N HIS A 37 11.72 13.89 32.23
CA HIS A 37 12.09 13.02 33.35
C HIS A 37 12.44 13.86 34.58
N SER A 38 12.13 13.38 35.80
CA SER A 38 12.26 14.20 37.02
C SER A 38 13.70 14.55 37.40
N GLY A 39 14.71 13.98 36.73
CA GLY A 39 16.13 14.30 36.90
C GLY A 39 16.71 15.27 35.86
N GLY A 40 15.87 15.82 34.96
CA GLY A 40 16.34 16.54 33.78
C GLY A 40 16.67 15.56 32.65
N GLY A 41 16.04 15.77 31.49
CA GLY A 41 16.13 14.87 30.34
C GLY A 41 14.77 14.63 29.69
N LEU A 42 14.80 14.15 28.46
CA LEU A 42 13.61 13.86 27.66
C LEU A 42 13.49 12.35 27.46
N ILE A 43 12.31 11.80 27.71
CA ILE A 43 11.96 10.42 27.37
C ILE A 43 10.94 10.46 26.22
N TYR A 44 11.19 9.63 25.23
CA TYR A 44 10.34 9.46 24.05
C TYR A 44 9.58 8.14 24.14
N PHE A 45 8.28 8.19 23.84
CA PHE A 45 7.40 7.03 23.74
C PHE A 45 6.86 6.97 22.32
N TYR A 46 6.85 5.77 21.73
CA TYR A 46 6.34 5.53 20.39
C TYR A 46 5.10 4.64 20.46
N GLY A 47 4.00 5.11 19.88
CA GLY A 47 2.75 4.36 19.76
C GLY A 47 2.77 3.37 18.60
N ALA A 48 1.72 2.54 18.50
CA ALA A 48 1.49 1.70 17.34
C ALA A 48 1.37 2.56 16.07
N GLY A 49 1.97 2.12 14.96
CA GLY A 49 1.95 2.88 13.73
C GLY A 49 0.61 2.81 12.99
N ASP A 50 0.18 3.91 12.38
CA ASP A 50 -0.92 3.94 11.40
C ASP A 50 -0.32 3.91 9.98
N ASN A 51 0.22 2.76 9.63
CA ASN A 51 0.93 2.56 8.39
C ASN A 51 -0.06 2.35 7.24
N THR A 52 0.11 3.08 6.13
CA THR A 52 -0.75 2.93 4.96
C THR A 52 0.03 2.88 3.65
N LEU A 53 -0.55 2.17 2.68
CA LEU A 53 -0.20 2.23 1.28
C LEU A 53 -1.41 2.74 0.51
N GLU A 54 -1.25 3.85 -0.19
CA GLU A 54 -2.26 4.45 -1.06
C GLU A 54 -1.79 4.41 -2.51
N PHE A 55 -2.68 4.04 -3.43
CA PHE A 55 -2.37 3.99 -4.85
C PHE A 55 -3.62 4.09 -5.72
N THR A 56 -3.43 4.47 -6.98
CA THR A 56 -4.44 4.50 -8.03
C THR A 56 -4.11 3.44 -9.08
N LEU A 57 -5.12 2.76 -9.60
CA LEU A 57 -5.00 1.82 -10.73
C LEU A 57 -5.95 2.25 -11.86
N THR A 58 -5.59 1.97 -13.10
CA THR A 58 -6.59 1.96 -14.19
C THR A 58 -7.49 0.74 -14.02
N ALA A 59 -8.80 0.96 -14.02
CA ALA A 59 -9.79 -0.06 -13.72
C ALA A 59 -10.06 -0.96 -14.94
N SER A 60 -9.99 -2.27 -14.68
CA SER A 60 -10.47 -3.34 -15.56
C SER A 60 -11.59 -4.10 -14.85
N GLY A 61 -12.46 -4.78 -15.60
CA GLY A 61 -13.53 -5.61 -15.03
C GLY A 61 -13.05 -6.67 -14.02
N PRO A 62 -12.08 -7.54 -14.37
CA PRO A 62 -11.57 -8.57 -13.46
C PRO A 62 -10.91 -8.01 -12.19
N GLU A 63 -10.21 -6.89 -12.33
CA GLU A 63 -9.46 -6.22 -11.27
C GLU A 63 -10.41 -5.59 -10.26
N LEU A 64 -11.51 -4.99 -10.72
CA LEU A 64 -12.57 -4.48 -9.85
C LEU A 64 -13.20 -5.60 -9.01
N ILE A 65 -13.45 -6.77 -9.61
CA ILE A 65 -14.00 -7.93 -8.88
C ILE A 65 -13.01 -8.40 -7.81
N SER A 66 -11.75 -8.57 -8.20
CA SER A 66 -10.70 -9.08 -7.32
C SER A 66 -10.46 -8.15 -6.12
N LEU A 67 -10.36 -6.84 -6.37
CA LEU A 67 -10.20 -5.83 -5.32
C LEU A 67 -11.44 -5.74 -4.43
N ASN A 68 -12.65 -5.81 -5.01
CA ASN A 68 -13.88 -5.81 -4.22
C ASN A 68 -13.97 -7.03 -3.29
N THR A 69 -13.52 -8.21 -3.74
CA THR A 69 -13.41 -9.39 -2.87
C THR A 69 -12.52 -9.12 -1.65
N LEU A 70 -11.41 -8.39 -1.81
CA LEU A 70 -10.53 -8.02 -0.69
C LEU A 70 -11.16 -7.01 0.29
N THR A 71 -12.21 -6.30 -0.11
CA THR A 71 -12.99 -5.42 0.78
C THR A 71 -14.11 -6.13 1.54
N GLN A 72 -14.38 -7.40 1.22
CA GLN A 72 -15.42 -8.17 1.90
C GLN A 72 -15.02 -8.47 3.34
N ARG A 73 -16.00 -8.39 4.23
CA ARG A 73 -15.83 -8.75 5.63
C ARG A 73 -16.08 -10.24 5.81
N ASP A 74 -15.31 -10.85 6.70
CA ASP A 74 -15.53 -12.23 7.13
C ASP A 74 -16.76 -12.34 8.06
N ALA A 75 -17.03 -13.55 8.55
CA ALA A 75 -18.15 -13.82 9.45
C ALA A 75 -18.05 -13.07 10.80
N ASN A 76 -16.87 -12.59 11.18
CA ASN A 76 -16.62 -11.83 12.41
C ASN A 76 -16.65 -10.32 12.17
N GLY A 77 -16.85 -9.86 10.92
CA GLY A 77 -16.81 -8.45 10.54
C GLY A 77 -15.41 -7.90 10.29
N ALA A 78 -14.37 -8.75 10.28
CA ALA A 78 -13.00 -8.36 10.00
C ALA A 78 -12.73 -8.32 8.49
N LEU A 79 -11.81 -7.45 8.07
CA LEU A 79 -11.28 -7.45 6.70
C LEU A 79 -10.20 -8.53 6.57
N THR A 80 -10.07 -9.09 5.36
CA THR A 80 -9.05 -10.11 5.08
C THR A 80 -7.69 -9.45 4.88
N SER A 81 -6.71 -9.84 5.68
CA SER A 81 -5.31 -9.47 5.46
C SER A 81 -4.72 -10.29 4.32
N THR A 82 -3.99 -9.63 3.42
CA THR A 82 -3.31 -10.28 2.30
C THR A 82 -1.89 -9.73 2.14
N THR A 83 -1.06 -10.50 1.43
CA THR A 83 0.26 -10.04 1.02
C THR A 83 0.14 -9.18 -0.24
N TRP A 84 0.63 -7.95 -0.17
CA TRP A 84 0.71 -7.00 -1.27
C TRP A 84 2.13 -6.99 -1.83
N LEU A 85 2.24 -7.20 -3.14
CA LEU A 85 3.50 -7.22 -3.88
C LEU A 85 3.53 -6.03 -4.82
N VAL A 86 4.31 -5.01 -4.45
CA VAL A 86 4.56 -3.82 -5.27
C VAL A 86 5.86 -4.04 -6.02
N LYS A 87 5.77 -4.26 -7.33
CA LYS A 87 6.94 -4.53 -8.17
C LYS A 87 7.32 -3.30 -8.98
N GLY A 88 8.61 -3.09 -9.13
CA GLY A 88 9.17 -2.04 -9.99
C GLY A 88 10.44 -2.52 -10.67
N LEU A 89 11.03 -1.64 -11.47
CA LEU A 89 12.39 -1.82 -11.99
C LEU A 89 13.33 -0.90 -11.24
N ASN A 90 14.51 -1.40 -10.91
CA ASN A 90 15.60 -0.55 -10.44
C ASN A 90 16.28 0.19 -11.60
N VAL A 91 17.22 1.07 -11.26
CA VAL A 91 18.03 1.83 -12.23
C VAL A 91 18.84 0.96 -13.20
N SER A 92 19.06 -0.31 -12.87
CA SER A 92 19.77 -1.28 -13.72
C SER A 92 18.82 -2.12 -14.58
N GLY A 93 17.51 -1.87 -14.51
CA GLY A 93 16.48 -2.63 -15.22
C GLY A 93 16.15 -3.99 -14.62
N ALA A 94 16.69 -4.34 -13.44
CA ALA A 94 16.29 -5.54 -12.72
C ALA A 94 15.00 -5.30 -11.93
N THR A 95 14.20 -6.35 -11.78
CA THR A 95 12.95 -6.29 -11.00
C THR A 95 13.26 -6.20 -9.51
N THR A 96 12.63 -5.25 -8.85
CA THR A 96 12.64 -5.10 -7.40
C THR A 96 11.21 -5.26 -6.88
N THR A 97 11.04 -6.04 -5.82
CA THR A 97 9.74 -6.35 -5.22
C THR A 97 9.68 -5.86 -3.78
N CYS A 98 8.74 -4.97 -3.50
CA CYS A 98 8.35 -4.57 -2.17
C CYS A 98 7.18 -5.44 -1.69
N THR A 99 7.37 -6.11 -0.55
CA THR A 99 6.39 -7.03 0.05
C THR A 99 5.93 -6.50 1.39
N LEU A 100 4.61 -6.48 1.59
CA LEU A 100 3.97 -6.10 2.85
C LEU A 100 2.67 -6.89 3.08
N ALA A 101 2.27 -7.07 4.34
CA ALA A 101 0.95 -7.59 4.69
C ALA A 101 0.00 -6.43 5.00
N GLY A 102 -1.28 -6.56 4.66
CA GLY A 102 -2.26 -5.52 4.97
C GLY A 102 -3.68 -5.80 4.50
N THR A 103 -4.61 -5.01 5.02
CA THR A 103 -6.04 -5.07 4.69
C THR A 103 -6.45 -3.91 3.78
N LEU A 104 -7.28 -4.18 2.76
CA LEU A 104 -7.82 -3.15 1.89
C LEU A 104 -8.99 -2.44 2.59
N THR A 105 -8.74 -1.23 3.11
CA THR A 105 -9.70 -0.49 3.94
C THR A 105 -10.56 0.50 3.15
N LYS A 106 -10.09 0.93 1.97
CA LYS A 106 -10.84 1.82 1.08
C LYS A 106 -10.61 1.42 -0.37
N MET A 107 -11.70 1.38 -1.13
CA MET A 107 -11.72 1.29 -2.59
C MET A 107 -12.72 2.32 -3.12
N GLU A 108 -12.29 3.18 -4.04
CA GLU A 108 -13.10 4.23 -4.64
C GLU A 108 -12.94 4.20 -6.16
N VAL A 109 -14.05 4.02 -6.88
CA VAL A 109 -14.06 4.00 -8.35
C VAL A 109 -14.45 5.37 -8.87
N ILE A 110 -13.57 5.95 -9.68
CA ILE A 110 -13.69 7.32 -10.18
C ILE A 110 -13.65 7.28 -11.70
N ARG A 111 -14.63 7.91 -12.35
CA ARG A 111 -14.57 8.15 -13.79
C ARG A 111 -13.65 9.33 -14.07
N ASN A 112 -12.66 9.13 -14.94
CA ASN A 112 -11.82 10.23 -15.42
C ASN A 112 -12.24 10.61 -16.86
N PRO A 113 -13.14 11.60 -17.03
CA PRO A 113 -13.67 11.96 -18.34
C PRO A 113 -12.61 12.50 -19.31
N GLY A 114 -11.46 12.97 -18.81
CA GLY A 114 -10.38 13.50 -19.65
C GLY A 114 -9.51 12.43 -20.32
N LEU A 115 -9.49 11.21 -19.78
CA LEU A 115 -8.70 10.08 -20.31
C LEU A 115 -9.58 8.97 -20.90
N GLY A 116 -10.89 9.04 -20.69
CA GLY A 116 -11.81 7.97 -21.14
C GLY A 116 -11.71 6.69 -20.30
N GLU A 117 -11.00 6.74 -19.17
CA GLU A 117 -10.71 5.58 -18.32
C GLU A 117 -11.44 5.67 -16.97
N LEU A 118 -11.65 4.51 -16.36
CA LEU A 118 -12.04 4.39 -14.96
C LEU A 118 -10.76 4.23 -14.12
N GLN A 119 -10.69 4.93 -12.99
CA GLN A 119 -9.61 4.80 -12.02
C GLN A 119 -10.14 4.19 -10.73
N VAL A 120 -9.34 3.38 -10.07
CA VAL A 120 -9.61 2.83 -8.74
C VAL A 120 -8.59 3.37 -7.78
N LYS A 121 -9.02 4.12 -6.77
CA LYS A 121 -8.16 4.55 -5.66
C LYS A 121 -8.31 3.57 -4.50
N CYS A 122 -7.18 3.07 -4.04
CA CYS A 122 -7.10 2.08 -2.97
C CYS A 122 -6.32 2.63 -1.78
N ARG A 123 -6.74 2.23 -0.57
CA ARG A 123 -5.97 2.40 0.66
C ARG A 123 -5.85 1.08 1.40
N VAL A 124 -4.62 0.62 1.52
CA VAL A 124 -4.25 -0.55 2.31
C VAL A 124 -3.74 -0.08 3.66
N ARG A 125 -4.26 -0.65 4.74
CA ARG A 125 -3.65 -0.51 6.06
C ARG A 125 -2.59 -1.60 6.20
N ILE A 126 -1.34 -1.19 6.34
CA ILE A 126 -0.20 -2.10 6.46
C ILE A 126 -0.23 -2.69 7.87
N GLU A 127 -0.13 -4.00 7.94
CA GLU A 127 -0.03 -4.73 9.19
C GLU A 127 1.45 -4.94 9.55
N GLY A 128 1.78 -4.71 10.82
CA GLY A 128 3.13 -4.85 11.34
C GLY A 128 4.06 -3.66 11.04
N ASP A 129 5.34 -3.87 11.36
CA ASP A 129 6.39 -2.84 11.35
C ASP A 129 7.48 -3.11 10.30
N THR A 130 7.30 -4.09 9.42
CA THR A 130 8.34 -4.53 8.48
C THR A 130 7.85 -4.44 7.04
N ILE A 131 8.67 -3.80 6.21
CA ILE A 131 8.56 -3.80 4.75
C ILE A 131 9.83 -4.47 4.23
N THR A 132 9.69 -5.45 3.35
CA THR A 132 10.83 -6.14 2.72
C THR A 132 10.96 -5.70 1.28
N VAL A 133 12.18 -5.36 0.85
CA VAL A 133 12.51 -5.01 -0.53
C VAL A 133 13.61 -5.96 -0.99
N ALA A 134 13.37 -6.65 -2.10
CA ALA A 134 14.30 -7.62 -2.71
C ALA A 134 14.37 -7.46 -4.22
#